data_AF-A0A382F332-F1
#
_entry.id   AF-A0A382F332-F1
#
_cell.length_a   1.000
_cell.length_b   1.000
_cell.length_c   1.000
_cell.angle_alpha   90.00
_cell.angle_beta   90.00
_cell.angle_gamma   90.00
#
_symmetry.space_group_name_H-M   'P 1'
#
loop_
_entity.id
_entity.type
_entity.pdbx_description
1 polymer ?
#
loop_
_entity_poly.entity_id
_entity_poly.type
_entity_poly.pdbx_seq_one_letter_code
_entity_poly.pdbx_strand_id
1 'polypeptide(L)' 'MEINLELENLSIIGESKPIRDVFDVVARAAGSQSTVMIYGESGTGKELIARALHMNSPRASKPFIAVNC' A
#
# COMPACT_ATOMS: atom_id res chain seq x y z
N MET A 1 -8.85 6.39 16.89
CA MET A 1 -9.19 5.46 15.79
C MET A 1 -7.87 4.86 15.36
N GLU A 2 -7.47 3.78 16.03
CA GLU A 2 -6.27 3.02 15.69
C GLU A 2 -6.62 2.18 14.48
N ILE A 3 -6.03 2.50 13.33
CA ILE A 3 -6.12 1.63 12.18
C ILE A 3 -5.02 0.58 12.38
N ASN A 4 -5.33 -0.48 13.14
CA ASN A 4 -4.56 -1.71 13.10
C ASN A 4 -4.87 -2.38 11.76
N LEU A 5 -4.12 -1.98 10.73
CA LEU A 5 -3.95 -2.80 9.55
C LEU A 5 -3.11 -4.01 9.99
N GLU A 6 -3.75 -5.00 10.59
CA GLU A 6 -3.23 -6.38 10.65
C GLU A 6 -3.18 -6.89 9.21
N LEU A 7 -2.20 -6.40 8.46
CA LEU A 7 -1.76 -6.97 7.20
C LEU A 7 -1.06 -8.28 7.58
N GLU A 8 -1.82 -9.35 7.78
CA GLU A 8 -1.29 -10.67 8.17
C GLU A 8 -0.19 -11.21 7.22
N ASN A 9 0.08 -10.54 6.08
CA ASN A 9 1.18 -10.89 5.17
C ASN A 9 2.02 -9.71 4.65
N LEU A 10 1.89 -8.48 5.19
CA LEU A 10 2.72 -7.32 4.81
C LEU A 10 3.15 -6.53 6.05
N SER A 11 4.37 -6.82 6.53
CA SER A 11 5.00 -6.15 7.66
C SER A 11 5.51 -4.74 7.31
N ILE A 12 4.61 -3.82 6.96
CA ILE A 12 4.99 -2.39 6.90
C ILE A 12 5.04 -1.87 8.34
N ILE A 13 6.24 -1.63 8.84
CA ILE A 13 6.47 -1.08 10.18
C ILE A 13 6.67 0.43 10.06
N GLY A 14 5.83 1.20 10.74
CA GLY A 14 5.98 2.64 10.80
C GLY A 14 4.81 3.32 11.52
N GLU A 15 5.14 4.17 12.49
CA GLU A 15 4.13 4.83 13.35
C GLU A 15 4.13 6.35 13.25
N SER A 16 5.04 6.93 12.47
CA SER A 16 5.16 8.38 12.32
C SER A 16 3.92 9.00 11.65
N LYS A 17 3.67 10.28 11.88
CA LYS A 17 2.54 10.98 11.24
C LYS A 17 2.59 10.88 9.69
N PRO A 18 3.74 11.09 9.02
CA PRO A 18 3.81 10.98 7.56
C PRO A 18 3.47 9.58 7.03
N ILE A 19 3.90 8.50 7.71
CA ILE A 19 3.59 7.14 7.23
C ILE A 19 2.10 6.80 7.43
N ARG A 20 1.49 7.29 8.51
CA ARG A 20 0.03 7.19 8.71
C ARG A 20 -0.74 7.89 7.59
N ASP A 21 -0.29 9.07 7.16
CA ASP A 21 -0.92 9.79 6.04
C ASP A 21 -0.82 9.00 4.72
N VAL A 22 0.29 8.29 4.51
CA VAL A 22 0.43 7.36 3.37
C VAL A 22 -0.59 6.24 3.48
N PHE A 23 -0.78 5.64 4.66
CA PHE A 23 -1.79 4.58 4.86
C PHE A 23 -3.22 5.07 4.60
N ASP A 24 -3.55 6.30 5.01
CA ASP A 24 -4.86 6.91 4.72
C ASP A 24 -5.08 7.14 3.22
N VAL A 25 -4.02 7.45 2.46
CA VAL A 25 -4.07 7.53 1.00
C VAL A 25 -4.27 6.14 0.39
N VAL A 26 -3.53 5.14 0.87
CA VAL A 26 -3.65 3.75 0.41
C VAL A 26 -5.06 3.22 0.61
N ALA A 27 -5.64 3.40 1.80
CA ALA A 27 -6.99 2.93 2.12
C ALA A 27 -8.05 3.52 1.16
N ARG A 28 -7.93 4.81 0.82
CA ARG A 28 -8.84 5.48 -0.13
C ARG A 28 -8.59 5.04 -1.58
N ALA A 29 -7.32 4.95 -1.99
CA ALA A 29 -6.97 4.62 -3.36
C ALA A 29 -7.25 3.15 -3.72
N ALA A 30 -7.12 2.22 -2.76
CA ALA A 30 -7.33 0.79 -2.98
C ALA A 30 -8.76 0.45 -3.41
N GLY A 31 -9.76 1.22 -2.95
CA GLY A 31 -11.15 1.06 -3.38
C GLY A 31 -11.44 1.53 -4.81
N SER A 32 -10.51 2.26 -5.44
CA SER A 32 -10.68 2.83 -6.78
C SER A 32 -10.17 1.91 -7.89
N GLN A 33 -10.62 2.16 -9.13
CA GLN A 33 -10.08 1.54 -10.34
C GLN A 33 -9.01 2.41 -11.04
N SER A 34 -8.63 3.54 -10.43
CA SER A 34 -7.65 4.46 -11.00
C SER A 34 -6.23 3.90 -10.94
N THR A 35 -5.39 4.31 -11.90
CA THR A 35 -3.94 4.06 -11.83
C THR A 35 -3.33 4.86 -10.69
N VAL A 36 -2.51 4.21 -9.85
CA VAL A 36 -1.83 4.83 -8.72
C VAL A 36 -0.33 4.95 -9.03
N MET A 37 0.23 6.14 -8.81
CA MET A 37 1.66 6.39 -8.95
C MET A 37 2.30 6.56 -7.57
N ILE A 38 3.31 5.75 -7.26
CA ILE A 38 4.01 5.77 -5.97
C ILE A 38 5.36 6.43 -6.16
N TYR A 39 5.55 7.59 -5.53
CA TYR A 39 6.79 8.34 -5.55
C TYR A 39 7.59 8.13 -4.25
N GLY A 40 8.91 8.29 -4.34
CA GLY A 40 9.82 8.20 -3.21
C GLY A 40 11.22 7.76 -3.64
N GLU A 41 12.20 7.99 -2.77
CA GLU A 41 13.59 7.61 -2.99
C GLU A 41 13.79 6.09 -3.11
N SER A 42 14.95 5.68 -3.61
CA SER A 42 15.30 4.27 -3.64
C SER A 42 15.35 3.69 -2.22
N GLY A 43 14.88 2.46 -2.03
CA GLY A 43 14.90 1.80 -0.72
C GLY A 43 13.80 2.22 0.28
N THR A 44 12.88 3.12 -0.06
CA THR A 44 11.82 3.60 0.87
C THR A 44 10.58 2.69 0.96
N GLY A 45 10.66 1.45 0.49
CA GLY A 45 9.56 0.49 0.63
C GLY A 45 8.36 0.70 -0.30
N LYS A 46 8.52 1.39 -1.43
CA LYS A 46 7.43 1.62 -2.42
C LYS A 46 6.72 0.34 -2.89
N GLU A 47 7.46 -0.78 -2.99
CA GLU A 47 6.88 -2.08 -3.35
C GLU A 47 5.87 -2.57 -2.29
N LEU A 48 6.16 -2.36 -1.01
CA LEU A 48 5.25 -2.74 0.07
C LEU A 48 3.95 -1.95 -0.02
N ILE A 49 4.03 -0.66 -0.37
CA ILE A 49 2.86 0.19 -0.60
C ILE A 49 2.05 -0.28 -1.81
N ALA A 50 2.71 -0.67 -2.92
CA ALA A 50 2.04 -1.23 -4.10
C ALA A 50 1.26 -2.52 -3.77
N ARG A 51 1.88 -3.39 -2.97
CA ARG A 51 1.24 -4.63 -2.50
C ARG A 51 0.08 -4.35 -1.55
N ALA A 52 0.23 -3.39 -0.63
CA ALA A 52 -0.85 -2.97 0.27
C ALA A 52 -2.05 -2.43 -0.51
N LEU A 53 -1.83 -1.64 -1.56
CA LEU A 53 -2.89 -1.18 -2.46
C LEU A 53 -3.64 -2.34 -3.11
N HIS A 54 -2.92 -3.35 -3.62
CA HIS A 54 -3.54 -4.52 -4.25
C HIS A 54 -4.37 -5.33 -3.26
N MET A 55 -3.80 -5.65 -2.10
CA MET A 55 -4.44 -6.45 -1.05
C MET A 55 -5.68 -5.80 -0.45
N ASN A 56 -5.74 -4.47 -0.41
CA ASN A 56 -6.90 -3.72 0.09
C ASN A 56 -7.90 -3.35 -1.02
N SER A 57 -7.68 -3.81 -2.25
CA SER A 57 -8.56 -3.50 -3.38
C SER A 57 -9.59 -4.62 -3.63
N PRO A 58 -10.67 -4.35 -4.40
CA PRO A 58 -11.57 -5.39 -4.90
C PRO A 58 -10.88 -6.46 -5.77
N ARG A 59 -9.60 -6.27 -6.12
CA ARG A 59 -8.78 -7.18 -6.93
C ARG A 59 -7.82 -8.02 -6.08
N ALA A 60 -7.89 -7.99 -4.75
CA ALA A 60 -6.97 -8.70 -3.86
C ALA A 60 -6.83 -10.20 -4.16
N SER A 61 -7.89 -10.86 -4.63
CA SER A 61 -7.89 -12.27 -5.01
C SER A 61 -7.24 -12.57 -6.38
N LYS A 62 -6.91 -11.53 -7.15
CA LYS A 62 -6.27 -11.65 -8.46
C LYS A 62 -4.74 -11.63 -8.33
N PRO A 63 -3.99 -12.15 -9.31
CA PRO A 63 -2.53 -12.08 -9.28
C PRO A 63 -2.01 -10.63 -9.22
N PHE A 64 -1.00 -10.41 -8.39
CA PHE A 64 -0.19 -9.19 -8.37
C PHE A 64 1.12 -9.45 -9.10
N ILE A 65 1.31 -8.84 -10.28
CA ILE A 65 2.52 -9.01 -11.08
C ILE A 65 3.37 -7.75 -10.96
N ALA A 66 4.53 -7.88 -10.29
CA ALA A 66 5.51 -6.82 -10.20
C ALA A 66 6.51 -6.93 -11.35
N VAL A 67 6.78 -5.81 -12.02
CA VAL A 67 7.80 -5.69 -13.08
C VAL A 67 8.75 -4.57 -12.66
N ASN A 68 10.06 -4.88 -12.66
CA ASN A 68 11.10 -3.89 -12.43
C ASN A 68 11.76 -3.57 -13.79
N CYS A 69 11.85 -2.28 -14.12
CA CYS A 69 12.38 -1.79 -15.40
C CYS A 69 13.86 -1.43 -15.30
#